data_AF-A0A353K214-F1
#
_entry.id   AF-A0A353K214-F1
#
_cell.length_a   1.000
_cell.length_b   1.000
_cell.length_c   1.000
_cell.angle_alpha   90.00
_cell.angle_beta   90.00
_cell.angle_gamma   90.00
#
_symmetry.space_group_name_H-M   'P 1'
#
loop_
_entity.id
_entity.type
_entity.pdbx_description
1 polymer ?
#
loop_
_entity_poly.entity_id
_entity_poly.type
_entity_poly.pdbx_seq_one_letter_code
_entity_poly.pdbx_strand_id
1 'polypeptide(L)'
;MSISVKEVKLLSNIKIRNQMANRVDIYKSVKQLILLPNSEFATTSQVAQYYEVNPDAISTIVKKHRAELVGDGYEVLKDEELQLCKALTGLNSSSNALAIYPVKVITKIGLFLKHSVVAQTIREQLLNPNNY
;
A
#
# COMPACT_ATOMS: atom_id res chain seq x y z
N MET A 1 24.04 6.64 -6.67
CA MET A 1 22.87 7.16 -5.91
C MET A 1 23.06 6.78 -4.46
N SER A 2 23.50 7.72 -3.63
CA SER A 2 23.72 7.49 -2.20
C SER A 2 22.36 7.40 -1.51
N ILE A 3 21.94 6.19 -1.16
CA ILE A 3 20.78 5.99 -0.29
C ILE A 3 21.10 6.73 1.02
N SER A 4 20.32 7.77 1.32
CA SER A 4 20.53 8.56 2.54
C SER A 4 20.46 7.66 3.77
N VAL A 5 21.39 7.79 4.71
CA VAL A 5 21.49 6.94 5.92
C VAL A 5 20.15 6.91 6.69
N LYS A 6 19.36 7.98 6.60
CA LYS A 6 18.02 8.08 7.19
C LYS A 6 17.00 7.16 6.50
N GLU A 7 17.08 6.98 5.19
CA GLU A 7 16.21 6.10 4.42
C GLU A 7 16.50 4.62 4.74
N VAL A 8 17.77 4.23 4.87
CA VAL A 8 18.13 2.86 5.30
C VAL A 8 17.53 2.53 6.67
N LYS A 9 17.50 3.50 7.58
CA LYS A 9 16.91 3.33 8.92
C LYS A 9 15.39 3.20 8.89
N LEU A 10 14.71 3.89 7.98
CA LEU A 10 13.27 3.74 7.73
C LEU A 10 12.92 2.34 7.20
N LEU A 11 13.74 1.83 6.30
CA LEU A 11 13.51 0.54 5.65
C LEU A 11 13.80 -0.65 6.57
N SER A 12 14.76 -0.51 7.49
CA SER A 12 15.22 -1.60 8.37
C SER A 12 14.43 -1.75 9.66
N ASN A 13 13.79 -0.69 10.18
CA ASN A 13 13.14 -0.73 11.50
C ASN A 13 11.61 -0.80 11.41
N ILE A 14 11.03 -1.91 11.86
CA ILE A 14 9.58 -2.16 11.90
C ILE A 14 8.83 -1.09 12.71
N LYS A 15 9.38 -0.62 13.83
CA LYS A 15 8.71 0.39 14.68
C LYS A 15 8.53 1.72 13.93
N ILE A 16 9.57 2.14 13.22
CA ILE A 16 9.55 3.38 12.44
C ILE A 16 8.57 3.21 11.26
N ARG A 17 8.59 2.05 10.59
CA ARG A 17 7.65 1.72 9.51
C ARG A 17 6.19 1.82 9.97
N ASN A 18 5.89 1.30 11.15
CA ASN A 18 4.54 1.39 11.74
C ASN A 18 4.14 2.83 12.07
N GLN A 19 5.04 3.64 12.64
CA GLN A 19 4.75 5.04 12.92
C GLN A 19 4.48 5.85 11.64
N MET A 20 5.24 5.60 10.57
CA MET A 20 5.05 6.28 9.29
C MET A 20 3.78 5.80 8.58
N ALA A 21 3.44 4.52 8.72
CA ALA A 21 2.19 3.98 8.19
C ALA A 21 0.93 4.67 8.76
N ASN A 22 1.04 5.32 9.92
CA ASN A 22 -0.05 6.06 10.53
C ASN A 22 -0.23 7.48 9.94
N ARG A 23 0.74 7.98 9.16
CA ARG A 23 0.68 9.31 8.52
C ARG A 23 0.08 9.23 7.13
N VAL A 24 -1.18 8.79 7.07
CA VAL A 24 -1.93 8.61 5.83
C VAL A 24 -2.12 9.92 5.07
N ASP A 25 -2.16 11.06 5.76
CA ASP A 25 -2.38 12.38 5.18
C ASP A 25 -1.33 12.74 4.12
N ILE A 26 -0.06 12.39 4.37
CA ILE A 26 1.05 12.63 3.42
C ILE A 26 0.85 11.84 2.13
N TYR A 27 0.33 10.62 2.23
CA TYR A 27 0.09 9.76 1.08
C TYR A 27 -1.05 10.31 0.23
N LYS A 28 -2.10 10.86 0.86
CA LYS A 28 -3.19 11.56 0.16
C LYS A 28 -2.70 12.85 -0.52
N SER A 29 -1.75 13.57 0.08
CA SER A 29 -1.18 14.79 -0.49
C SER A 29 -0.28 14.55 -1.70
N VAL A 30 0.49 13.46 -1.72
CA VAL A 30 1.40 13.17 -2.85
C VAL A 30 0.63 12.71 -4.09
N LYS A 31 -0.36 11.82 -3.91
CA LYS A 31 -1.18 11.31 -5.01
C LYS A 31 -2.53 10.85 -4.48
N GLN A 32 -3.58 11.00 -5.27
CA GLN A 32 -4.91 10.55 -4.87
C GLN A 32 -4.90 9.02 -4.72
N LEU A 33 -5.14 8.53 -3.50
CA LEU A 33 -5.28 7.11 -3.22
C LEU A 33 -6.50 6.56 -3.95
N ILE A 34 -6.27 5.57 -4.82
CA ILE A 34 -7.33 4.90 -5.56
C ILE A 34 -7.86 3.78 -4.66
N LEU A 35 -9.00 4.04 -4.02
CA LEU A 35 -9.70 3.09 -3.18
C LEU A 35 -10.90 2.49 -3.92
N LEU A 36 -11.40 1.39 -3.41
CA LEU A 36 -12.67 0.81 -3.81
C LEU A 36 -13.82 1.80 -3.52
N PRO A 37 -14.79 1.95 -4.42
CA PRO A 37 -15.96 2.80 -4.16
C PRO A 37 -16.70 2.31 -2.92
N ASN A 38 -17.14 3.24 -2.06
CA ASN A 38 -17.79 2.97 -0.77
C ASN A 38 -16.92 2.15 0.21
N SER A 39 -15.59 2.23 0.11
CA SER A 39 -14.68 1.41 0.90
C SER A 39 -13.34 2.09 1.18
N GLU A 40 -12.69 1.69 2.28
CA GLU A 40 -11.34 2.14 2.66
C GLU A 40 -10.23 1.17 2.20
N PHE A 41 -10.59 0.18 1.40
CA PHE A 41 -9.67 -0.81 0.86
C PHE A 41 -9.28 -0.47 -0.59
N ALA A 42 -8.12 -0.95 -1.03
CA ALA A 42 -7.75 -1.00 -2.44
C ALA A 42 -7.51 -2.43 -2.88
N THR A 43 -7.54 -2.67 -4.19
CA THR A 43 -7.16 -3.95 -4.81
C THR A 43 -5.70 -3.94 -5.25
N THR A 44 -5.12 -5.11 -5.53
CA THR A 44 -3.74 -5.20 -6.05
C THR A 44 -3.52 -4.31 -7.28
N SER A 45 -4.48 -4.28 -8.20
CA SER A 45 -4.42 -3.47 -9.42
C SER A 45 -4.41 -1.97 -9.11
N GLN A 46 -5.25 -1.51 -8.18
CA GLN A 46 -5.29 -0.11 -7.77
C GLN A 46 -4.01 0.32 -7.04
N VAL A 47 -3.45 -0.55 -6.18
CA VAL A 47 -2.17 -0.29 -5.50
C VAL A 47 -1.01 -0.23 -6.50
N ALA A 48 -0.98 -1.15 -7.47
CA ALA A 48 0.01 -1.16 -8.54
C ALA A 48 -0.06 0.12 -9.39
N GLN A 49 -1.27 0.56 -9.74
CA GLN A 49 -1.51 1.80 -10.48
C GLN A 49 -1.10 3.03 -9.68
N TYR A 50 -1.39 3.07 -8.38
CA TYR A 50 -1.01 4.20 -7.51
C TYR A 50 0.50 4.40 -7.48
N TYR A 51 1.26 3.32 -7.26
CA TYR A 51 2.73 3.35 -7.20
C TYR A 51 3.42 3.28 -8.55
N GLU A 52 2.67 3.14 -9.65
CA GLU A 52 3.19 3.00 -11.02
C GLU A 52 4.19 1.84 -11.14
N VAL A 53 3.81 0.69 -10.59
CA VAL A 53 4.62 -0.53 -10.62
C VAL A 53 3.82 -1.69 -11.19
N ASN A 54 4.55 -2.71 -11.64
CA ASN A 54 3.91 -3.93 -12.11
C ASN A 54 3.21 -4.65 -10.94
N PRO A 55 1.96 -5.16 -11.10
CA PRO A 55 1.27 -5.96 -10.07
C PRO A 55 2.11 -7.12 -9.51
N ASP A 56 3.02 -7.69 -10.30
CA ASP A 56 3.96 -8.73 -9.84
C ASP A 56 4.93 -8.24 -8.74
N ALA A 57 5.31 -6.97 -8.77
CA ALA A 57 6.13 -6.39 -7.70
C ALA A 57 5.35 -6.34 -6.38
N ILE A 58 4.06 -5.99 -6.45
CA ILE A 58 3.16 -5.98 -5.30
C ILE A 58 2.99 -7.41 -4.76
N SER A 59 2.72 -8.38 -5.63
CA SER A 59 2.56 -9.78 -5.23
C SER A 59 3.82 -10.33 -4.55
N THR A 60 5.00 -9.94 -5.04
CA THR A 60 6.30 -10.30 -4.45
C THR A 60 6.49 -9.70 -3.06
N ILE A 61 6.15 -8.42 -2.86
CA ILE A 61 6.21 -7.76 -1.54
C ILE A 61 5.27 -8.45 -0.57
N VAL A 62 4.04 -8.74 -1.01
CA VAL A 62 3.04 -9.42 -0.19
C VAL A 62 3.51 -10.79 0.24
N LYS A 63 4.14 -11.56 -0.65
CA LYS A 63 4.72 -12.87 -0.31
C LYS A 63 5.84 -12.75 0.72
N LYS A 64 6.74 -11.76 0.56
CA LYS A 64 7.89 -11.57 1.46
C LYS A 64 7.50 -11.03 2.84
N HIS A 65 6.49 -10.18 2.92
CA HIS A 65 6.08 -9.49 4.15
C HIS A 65 4.68 -9.88 4.63
N ARG A 66 4.18 -11.05 4.22
CA ARG A 66 2.79 -11.48 4.48
C ARG A 66 2.38 -11.35 5.93
N ALA A 67 3.20 -11.84 6.86
CA ALA A 67 2.89 -11.82 8.29
C ALA A 67 2.68 -10.39 8.83
N GLU A 68 3.49 -9.42 8.37
CA GLU A 68 3.37 -8.02 8.78
C GLU A 68 2.12 -7.37 8.18
N LEU A 69 1.84 -7.64 6.91
CA LEU A 69 0.67 -7.07 6.22
C LEU A 69 -0.64 -7.63 6.77
N VAL A 70 -0.71 -8.92 7.06
CA VAL A 70 -1.90 -9.56 7.66
C VAL A 70 -2.18 -8.95 9.05
N GLY A 71 -1.14 -8.70 9.84
CA GLY A 71 -1.28 -8.00 11.13
C GLY A 71 -1.79 -6.55 11.01
N ASP A 72 -1.67 -5.94 9.83
CA ASP A 72 -2.20 -4.61 9.53
C ASP A 72 -3.57 -4.62 8.83
N GLY A 73 -4.18 -5.81 8.64
CA GLY A 73 -5.50 -5.96 8.03
C GLY A 73 -5.49 -6.32 6.53
N TYR A 74 -4.36 -6.77 5.98
CA TYR A 74 -4.34 -7.37 4.64
C TYR A 74 -5.09 -8.71 4.66
N GLU A 75 -6.06 -8.85 3.77
CA GLU A 75 -6.87 -10.06 3.65
C GLU A 75 -7.13 -10.40 2.18
N VAL A 76 -7.43 -11.67 1.93
CA VAL A 76 -7.85 -12.16 0.61
C VAL A 76 -9.25 -12.71 0.74
N LEU A 77 -10.21 -11.94 0.24
CA LEU A 77 -11.62 -12.33 0.20
C LEU A 77 -11.81 -13.48 -0.78
N LYS A 78 -12.58 -14.47 -0.39
CA LYS A 78 -12.96 -15.63 -1.22
C LYS A 78 -14.45 -15.87 -1.14
N ASP A 79 -14.96 -16.56 -2.15
CA ASP A 79 -16.34 -17.08 -2.18
C ASP A 79 -17.39 -16.03 -1.77
N GLU A 80 -18.00 -16.20 -0.59
CA GLU A 80 -19.12 -15.40 -0.10
C GLU A 80 -18.74 -13.95 0.20
N GLU A 81 -17.59 -13.72 0.85
CA GLU A 81 -17.09 -12.36 1.18
C GLU A 81 -16.76 -11.58 -0.09
N LEU A 82 -16.27 -12.28 -1.11
CA LEU A 82 -15.98 -11.70 -2.40
C LEU A 82 -17.27 -11.28 -3.13
N GLN A 83 -18.33 -12.11 -3.09
CA GLN A 83 -19.62 -11.76 -3.68
C GLN A 83 -20.21 -10.52 -3.01
N LEU A 84 -20.16 -10.45 -1.68
CA LEU A 84 -20.59 -9.26 -0.92
C LEU A 84 -19.79 -8.02 -1.30
N CYS A 85 -18.46 -8.13 -1.37
CA CYS A 85 -17.61 -7.02 -1.78
C CYS A 85 -17.91 -6.54 -3.20
N LYS A 86 -18.12 -7.46 -4.16
CA LYS A 86 -18.51 -7.13 -5.54
C LYS A 86 -19.87 -6.43 -5.59
N ALA A 87 -20.84 -6.89 -4.80
CA ALA A 87 -22.15 -6.27 -4.71
C ALA A 87 -22.11 -4.84 -4.14
N LEU A 88 -21.30 -4.61 -3.10
CA LEU A 88 -21.15 -3.30 -2.45
C LEU A 88 -20.35 -2.29 -3.28
N THR A 89 -19.36 -2.77 -4.02
CA THR A 89 -18.42 -1.92 -4.77
C THR A 89 -18.72 -1.85 -6.26
N GLY A 90 -19.66 -2.64 -6.76
CA GLY A 90 -19.98 -2.72 -8.19
C GLY A 90 -18.85 -3.29 -9.05
N LEU A 91 -17.87 -3.97 -8.46
CA LEU A 91 -16.75 -4.55 -9.20
C LEU A 91 -17.18 -5.79 -9.98
N ASN A 92 -17.08 -5.72 -11.30
CA ASN A 92 -17.31 -6.87 -12.16
C ASN A 92 -15.99 -7.58 -12.46
N SER A 93 -15.56 -8.48 -11.56
CA SER A 93 -14.31 -9.23 -11.71
C SER A 93 -14.61 -10.74 -11.74
N SER A 94 -14.11 -11.45 -12.76
CA SER A 94 -14.27 -12.92 -12.88
C SER A 94 -13.35 -13.71 -11.93
N SER A 95 -12.52 -13.02 -11.15
CA SER A 95 -11.64 -13.65 -10.17
C SER A 95 -12.43 -14.27 -9.02
N ASN A 96 -12.01 -15.47 -8.58
CA ASN A 96 -12.55 -16.19 -7.42
C ASN A 96 -11.89 -15.78 -6.09
N ALA A 97 -10.90 -14.88 -6.14
CA ALA A 97 -10.23 -14.32 -4.98
C ALA A 97 -9.90 -12.84 -5.24
N LEU A 98 -10.05 -12.00 -4.21
CA LEU A 98 -9.69 -10.59 -4.27
C LEU A 98 -8.85 -10.21 -3.05
N ALA A 99 -7.64 -9.75 -3.31
CA ALA A 99 -6.78 -9.21 -2.27
C ALA A 99 -7.20 -7.77 -1.96
N ILE A 100 -7.56 -7.52 -0.70
CA ILE A 100 -7.93 -6.21 -0.18
C ILE A 100 -6.81 -5.65 0.69
N TYR A 101 -6.51 -4.37 0.46
CA TYR A 101 -5.41 -3.65 1.08
C TYR A 101 -5.99 -2.43 1.79
N PRO A 102 -6.08 -2.43 3.14
CA PRO A 102 -6.47 -1.22 3.85
C PRO A 102 -5.41 -0.14 3.66
N VAL A 103 -5.80 1.12 3.84
CA VAL A 103 -4.90 2.27 3.61
C VAL A 103 -3.53 2.08 4.26
N LYS A 104 -3.49 1.62 5.52
CA LYS A 104 -2.25 1.32 6.25
C LYS A 104 -1.30 0.35 5.53
N VAL A 105 -1.86 -0.68 4.90
CA VAL A 105 -1.10 -1.68 4.13
C VAL A 105 -0.59 -1.06 2.83
N ILE A 106 -1.40 -0.26 2.14
CA ILE A 106 -0.98 0.48 0.92
C ILE A 106 0.22 1.37 1.25
N THR A 107 0.14 2.11 2.35
CA THR A 107 1.18 3.00 2.85
C THR A 107 2.48 2.25 3.12
N LYS A 108 2.38 1.08 3.75
CA LYS A 108 3.50 0.20 4.07
C LYS A 108 4.14 -0.43 2.84
N ILE A 109 3.36 -0.80 1.82
CA ILE A 109 3.87 -1.28 0.53
C ILE A 109 4.77 -0.23 -0.14
N GLY A 110 4.40 1.06 -0.07
CA GLY A 110 5.23 2.16 -0.56
C GLY A 110 6.59 2.23 0.14
N LEU A 111 6.66 1.87 1.42
CA LEU A 111 7.92 1.81 2.14
C LEU A 111 8.81 0.67 1.64
N PHE A 112 8.26 -0.42 1.11
CA PHE A 112 9.06 -1.51 0.53
C PHE A 112 9.50 -1.23 -0.92
N LEU A 113 8.77 -0.39 -1.64
CA LEU A 113 9.01 -0.07 -3.05
C LEU A 113 10.19 0.89 -3.23
N LYS A 114 11.40 0.35 -3.30
CA LYS A 114 12.62 1.17 -3.50
C LYS A 114 12.66 1.91 -4.82
N HIS A 115 12.14 1.30 -5.89
CA HIS A 115 12.28 1.80 -7.26
C HIS A 115 11.06 2.57 -7.79
N SER A 116 9.96 2.65 -7.04
CA SER A 116 8.81 3.46 -7.46
C SER A 116 9.13 4.93 -7.24
N VAL A 117 8.87 5.77 -8.25
CA VAL A 117 9.06 7.23 -8.17
C VAL A 117 8.11 7.81 -7.12
N VAL A 118 6.83 7.43 -7.17
CA VAL A 118 5.81 7.85 -6.18
C VAL A 118 6.23 7.46 -4.76
N ALA A 119 6.73 6.23 -4.58
CA ALA A 119 7.19 5.77 -3.28
C ALA A 119 8.43 6.53 -2.77
N GLN A 120 9.35 6.91 -3.67
CA GLN A 120 10.50 7.76 -3.33
C GLN A 120 10.03 9.13 -2.85
N THR A 121 9.15 9.79 -3.60
CA THR A 121 8.59 11.10 -3.20
C THR A 121 7.90 11.03 -1.84
N ILE A 122 7.12 9.97 -1.57
CA ILE A 122 6.48 9.81 -0.26
C ILE A 122 7.52 9.64 0.86
N ARG A 123 8.58 8.85 0.63
CA ARG A 123 9.65 8.71 1.63
C ARG A 123 10.38 10.03 1.88
N GLU A 124 10.65 10.80 0.83
CA GLU A 124 11.25 12.13 0.96
C GLU A 124 10.38 13.08 1.77
N GLN A 125 9.07 13.09 1.53
CA GLN A 125 8.10 13.88 2.30
C GLN A 125 8.01 13.44 3.76
N LEU A 126 8.07 12.13 4.03
CA LEU A 126 8.10 11.59 5.41
C LEU A 126 9.40 11.97 6.15
N LEU A 127 10.52 12.04 5.43
CA LEU A 127 11.83 12.42 5.95
C LEU A 127 11.96 13.92 6.22
N ASN A 128 11.31 14.74 5.40
CA ASN A 128 11.36 16.20 5.46
C ASN A 128 9.95 16.78 5.62
N PRO A 129 9.37 16.77 6.84
CA PRO A 129 8.05 17.35 7.10
C PRO A 129 8.02 18.90 7.01
N ASN A 130 9.09 19.55 6.59
CA ASN A 130 9.28 21.02 6.62
C ASN A 130 8.91 21.73 5.31
N ASN A 131 8.28 21.07 4.35
CA ASN A 131 7.91 21.67 3.07
C ASN A 131 6.42 22.04 3.02
N TYR A 132 5.98 22.82 4.00
CA TYR A 132 4.69 23.51 4.00
C TYR A 132 4.92 25.01 4.15
#